data_AF-A0A838MH09-F1
#
_entry.id   AF-A0A838MH09-F1
#
_cell.length_a   1.000
_cell.length_b   1.000
_cell.length_c   1.000
_cell.angle_alpha   90.00
_cell.angle_beta   90.00
_cell.angle_gamma   90.00
#
_symmetry.space_group_name_H-M   'P 1'
#
loop_
_entity.id
_entity.type
_entity.pdbx_description
1 polymer ?
#
loop_
_entity_poly.entity_id
_entity_poly.type
_entity_poly.pdbx_seq_one_letter_code
_entity_poly.pdbx_strand_id
1 'polypeptide(L)'
;MLNNIERKIRKIDWFLAHTRQLPLFTMDIAAYGYIKVSKKLFGWGFKHIMIISEKGIEESYRDVMDDQYFFKHYSKYESQKGKIIKRVSDDTAFRVKRLIKKLENLPLQLSDKELIKLVGLLKENYGRLAAVLGITRPVGIYYEKRRQNKKAHDFAIARGKQGELYSLIEKELEKLFLLLAKKWNIKSNLLCFLMADEIISHLKKGTKPAKKELKRRQNFYVLFSFTGGTFIIAGREARKIARAVRIKDIKHDSKADIKGNSILKGYAKGKVRIVMSENDLNKIKNKDVVVAPMTQVSFAPFLKNISAIITDEGGLTCHAAIISRELGVPCIVGTKIATKVLKDGQIVEVDANKGAVKII
;
A
#
# COMPACT_ATOMS: atom_id res chain seq x y z
N MET A 1 20.68 -18.60 8.23
CA MET A 1 19.30 -18.04 8.34
C MET A 1 18.80 -17.49 7.01
N LEU A 2 19.54 -16.60 6.32
CA LEU A 2 19.17 -16.00 5.03
C LEU A 2 18.82 -17.02 3.93
N ASN A 3 19.63 -18.06 3.73
CA ASN A 3 19.36 -19.10 2.71
C ASN A 3 18.01 -19.83 2.91
N ASN A 4 17.58 -20.03 4.16
CA ASN A 4 16.29 -20.66 4.44
C ASN A 4 15.11 -19.71 4.14
N ILE A 5 15.28 -18.42 4.42
CA ILE A 5 14.27 -17.40 4.09
C ILE A 5 14.14 -17.22 2.58
N GLU A 6 15.27 -17.13 1.87
CA GLU A 6 15.25 -17.03 0.41
C GLU A 6 14.57 -18.25 -0.23
N ARG A 7 14.86 -19.46 0.28
CA ARG A 7 14.18 -20.68 -0.16
C ARG A 7 12.66 -20.64 0.10
N LYS A 8 12.20 -20.07 1.21
CA LYS A 8 10.77 -19.86 1.48
C LYS A 8 10.16 -18.88 0.48
N ILE A 9 10.80 -17.73 0.25
CA ILE A 9 10.31 -16.70 -0.68
C ILE A 9 10.17 -17.28 -2.10
N ARG A 10 11.14 -18.06 -2.57
CA ARG A 10 11.11 -18.66 -3.92
C ARG A 10 10.00 -19.69 -4.14
N LYS A 11 9.50 -20.34 -3.07
CA LYS A 11 8.43 -21.34 -3.14
C LYS A 11 7.03 -20.73 -3.21
N ILE A 12 6.89 -19.45 -2.89
CA ILE A 12 5.62 -18.74 -2.94
C ILE A 12 5.43 -18.20 -4.36
N ASP A 13 4.20 -18.28 -4.83
CA ASP A 13 3.77 -17.63 -6.07
C ASP A 13 3.19 -16.27 -5.70
N TRP A 14 3.96 -15.26 -6.08
CA TRP A 14 3.74 -13.87 -5.71
C TRP A 14 2.98 -13.17 -6.81
N PHE A 15 2.03 -12.31 -6.41
CA PHE A 15 1.47 -11.30 -7.28
C PHE A 15 1.64 -9.91 -6.65
N LEU A 16 1.89 -8.90 -7.47
CA LEU A 16 1.89 -7.52 -7.02
C LEU A 16 0.47 -7.09 -6.64
N ALA A 17 0.26 -6.78 -5.37
CA ALA A 17 -1.06 -6.40 -4.84
C ALA A 17 -1.33 -4.90 -4.88
N HIS A 18 -0.28 -4.09 -4.67
CA HIS A 18 -0.33 -2.63 -4.78
C HIS A 18 1.07 -2.02 -4.78
N THR A 19 1.17 -0.81 -5.31
CA THR A 19 2.37 0.03 -5.24
C THR A 19 2.06 1.35 -4.54
N ARG A 20 2.88 1.74 -3.56
CA ARG A 20 2.67 2.95 -2.75
C ARG A 20 4.00 3.62 -2.43
N GLN A 21 3.96 4.90 -2.11
CA GLN A 21 5.11 5.63 -1.56
C GLN A 21 4.89 5.78 -0.06
N LEU A 22 5.47 4.89 0.73
CA LEU A 22 5.28 4.83 2.19
C LEU A 22 6.60 4.50 2.88
N PRO A 23 6.84 5.01 4.09
CA PRO A 23 8.07 4.70 4.81
C PRO A 23 8.08 3.24 5.29
N LEU A 24 9.28 2.67 5.49
CA LEU A 24 9.44 1.32 6.06
C LEU A 24 8.72 1.17 7.38
N PHE A 25 8.74 2.19 8.24
CA PHE A 25 8.05 2.17 9.53
C PHE A 25 6.57 1.79 9.37
N THR A 26 5.90 2.41 8.39
CA THR A 26 4.49 2.13 8.08
C THR A 26 4.32 0.74 7.50
N MET A 27 5.20 0.34 6.58
CA MET A 27 5.17 -0.97 5.95
C MET A 27 5.40 -2.14 6.93
N ASP A 28 6.28 -1.96 7.93
CA ASP A 28 6.50 -2.88 9.04
C ASP A 28 5.23 -3.07 9.87
N ILE A 29 4.62 -1.97 10.31
CA ILE A 29 3.39 -2.01 11.10
C ILE A 29 2.22 -2.59 10.29
N ALA A 30 2.12 -2.25 9.00
CA ALA A 30 1.09 -2.79 8.13
C ALA A 30 1.23 -4.31 7.94
N ALA A 31 2.44 -4.81 7.70
CA ALA A 31 2.72 -6.24 7.60
C ALA A 31 2.41 -6.97 8.91
N TYR A 32 2.80 -6.40 10.06
CA TYR A 32 2.41 -6.91 11.38
C TYR A 32 0.89 -6.96 11.55
N GLY A 33 0.19 -5.91 11.10
CA GLY A 33 -1.26 -5.80 11.09
C GLY A 33 -1.92 -6.93 10.28
N TYR A 34 -1.52 -7.07 9.02
CA TYR A 34 -2.05 -8.06 8.07
C TYR A 34 -1.88 -9.51 8.55
N ILE A 35 -0.76 -9.83 9.18
CA ILE A 35 -0.44 -11.20 9.56
C ILE A 35 -0.92 -11.51 10.98
N LYS A 36 -0.42 -10.78 11.98
CA LYS A 36 -0.62 -11.12 13.39
C LYS A 36 -1.91 -10.52 13.94
N VAL A 37 -2.15 -9.23 13.69
CA VAL A 37 -3.30 -8.54 14.25
C VAL A 37 -4.60 -9.03 13.61
N SER A 38 -4.64 -9.22 12.28
CA SER A 38 -5.80 -9.79 11.61
C SER A 38 -6.16 -11.17 12.18
N LYS A 39 -5.16 -12.06 12.37
CA LYS A 39 -5.41 -13.38 12.96
C LYS A 39 -6.02 -13.28 14.35
N LYS A 40 -5.52 -12.36 15.18
CA LYS A 40 -6.04 -12.13 16.54
C LYS A 40 -7.49 -11.60 16.53
N LEU A 41 -7.85 -10.71 15.60
CA LEU A 41 -9.15 -10.03 15.61
C LEU A 41 -10.24 -10.77 14.84
N PHE A 42 -9.86 -11.44 13.76
CA PHE A 42 -10.81 -12.04 12.83
C PHE A 42 -10.68 -13.56 12.76
N GLY A 43 -9.72 -14.16 13.46
CA GLY A 43 -9.41 -15.59 13.38
C GLY A 43 -8.66 -15.98 12.09
N TRP A 44 -8.30 -15.00 11.26
CA TRP A 44 -7.58 -15.19 10.00
C TRP A 44 -6.64 -14.03 9.74
N GLY A 45 -5.46 -14.30 9.20
CA GLY A 45 -4.51 -13.31 8.72
C GLY A 45 -3.74 -13.85 7.51
N PHE A 46 -3.11 -12.95 6.77
CA PHE A 46 -2.28 -13.33 5.62
C PHE A 46 -1.12 -14.22 6.08
N LYS A 47 -0.74 -15.22 5.29
CA LYS A 47 0.38 -16.09 5.64
C LYS A 47 1.72 -15.40 5.37
N HIS A 48 1.77 -14.66 4.28
CA HIS A 48 2.99 -14.06 3.75
C HIS A 48 2.70 -12.66 3.21
N ILE A 49 3.52 -11.70 3.59
CA ILE A 49 3.56 -10.38 2.98
C ILE A 49 4.99 -10.09 2.61
N MET A 50 5.21 -9.65 1.38
CA MET A 50 6.52 -9.17 0.95
C MET A 50 6.41 -7.76 0.40
N ILE A 51 7.42 -6.97 0.66
CA ILE A 51 7.50 -5.58 0.26
C ILE A 51 8.88 -5.37 -0.34
N ILE A 52 8.91 -4.88 -1.56
CA ILE A 52 10.14 -4.52 -2.26
C ILE A 52 10.14 -2.99 -2.37
N SER A 53 11.13 -2.37 -1.77
CA SER A 53 11.35 -0.93 -1.84
C SER A 53 12.46 -0.61 -2.81
N GLU A 54 12.22 0.33 -3.69
CA GLU A 54 13.24 0.97 -4.51
C GLU A 54 13.07 2.48 -4.44
N LYS A 55 14.05 3.17 -3.83
CA LYS A 55 14.04 4.63 -3.64
C LYS A 55 12.77 5.17 -2.96
N GLY A 56 12.21 4.40 -2.02
CA GLY A 56 11.00 4.78 -1.27
C GLY A 56 9.68 4.50 -1.98
N ILE A 57 9.71 3.86 -3.16
CA ILE A 57 8.53 3.29 -3.82
C ILE A 57 8.42 1.83 -3.41
N GLU A 58 7.31 1.49 -2.78
CA GLU A 58 7.03 0.20 -2.16
C GLU A 58 6.07 -0.62 -3.02
N GLU A 59 6.55 -1.76 -3.49
CA GLU A 59 5.75 -2.79 -4.16
C GLU A 59 5.37 -3.85 -3.12
N SER A 60 4.07 -3.95 -2.80
CA SER A 60 3.58 -4.99 -1.88
C SER A 60 3.09 -6.20 -2.64
N TYR A 61 3.72 -7.34 -2.38
CA TYR A 61 3.39 -8.65 -2.94
C TYR A 61 2.62 -9.50 -1.93
N ARG A 62 1.65 -10.25 -2.45
CA ARG A 62 0.89 -11.27 -1.71
C ARG A 62 1.00 -12.63 -2.36
N ASP A 63 0.75 -13.65 -1.56
CA ASP A 63 0.61 -15.03 -2.02
C ASP A 63 -0.71 -15.18 -2.80
N VAL A 64 -0.65 -15.73 -4.01
CA VAL A 64 -1.85 -15.95 -4.85
C VAL A 64 -2.91 -16.82 -4.17
N MET A 65 -2.50 -17.65 -3.20
CA MET A 65 -3.40 -18.53 -2.46
C MET A 65 -4.07 -17.84 -1.27
N ASP A 66 -3.60 -16.67 -0.81
CA ASP A 66 -4.13 -16.01 0.39
C ASP A 66 -5.61 -15.67 0.25
N ASP A 67 -6.04 -15.13 -0.89
CA ASP A 67 -7.45 -14.79 -1.13
C ASP A 67 -8.32 -16.05 -1.21
N GLN A 68 -7.81 -17.15 -1.79
CA GLN A 68 -8.53 -18.43 -1.85
C GLN A 68 -8.72 -19.04 -0.45
N TYR A 69 -7.65 -19.04 0.37
CA TYR A 69 -7.72 -19.46 1.76
C TYR A 69 -8.69 -18.58 2.57
N PHE A 70 -8.66 -17.26 2.33
CA PHE A 70 -9.60 -16.33 2.94
C PHE A 70 -11.04 -16.67 2.57
N PHE A 71 -11.38 -16.79 1.28
CA PHE A 71 -12.75 -17.04 0.84
C PHE A 71 -13.31 -18.36 1.37
N LYS A 72 -12.50 -19.42 1.36
CA LYS A 72 -12.88 -20.73 1.92
C LYS A 72 -13.18 -20.64 3.42
N HIS A 73 -12.38 -19.88 4.17
CA HIS A 73 -12.58 -19.71 5.60
C HIS A 73 -13.77 -18.78 5.92
N TYR A 74 -13.89 -17.67 5.20
CA TYR A 74 -14.92 -16.66 5.40
C TYR A 74 -16.32 -17.19 5.05
N SER A 75 -16.45 -17.98 3.98
CA SER A 75 -17.75 -18.52 3.55
C SER A 75 -18.40 -19.43 4.59
N LYS A 76 -17.61 -20.10 5.42
CA LYS A 76 -18.10 -21.02 6.46
C LYS A 76 -18.77 -20.28 7.63
N TYR A 77 -18.47 -18.99 7.82
CA TYR A 77 -18.90 -18.18 8.97
C TYR A 77 -19.35 -16.77 8.58
N GLU A 78 -19.83 -16.58 7.34
CA GLU A 78 -20.07 -15.27 6.73
C GLU A 78 -20.90 -14.33 7.61
N SER A 79 -22.04 -14.81 8.14
CA SER A 79 -22.96 -14.00 8.95
C SER A 79 -22.33 -13.53 10.27
N GLN A 80 -21.61 -14.41 10.95
CA GLN A 80 -20.93 -14.11 12.21
C GLN A 80 -19.72 -13.19 11.98
N LYS A 81 -18.89 -13.50 10.98
CA LYS A 81 -17.67 -12.74 10.66
C LYS A 81 -18.00 -11.34 10.12
N GLY A 82 -19.06 -11.18 9.33
CA GLY A 82 -19.51 -9.87 8.86
C GLY A 82 -19.82 -8.91 10.02
N LYS A 83 -20.54 -9.39 11.05
CA LYS A 83 -20.84 -8.61 12.27
C LYS A 83 -19.57 -8.27 13.06
N ILE A 84 -18.65 -9.22 13.19
CA ILE A 84 -17.35 -9.02 13.87
C ILE A 84 -16.53 -7.94 13.13
N ILE A 85 -16.45 -8.01 11.80
CA ILE A 85 -15.67 -7.04 11.01
C ILE A 85 -16.22 -5.63 11.18
N LYS A 86 -17.55 -5.45 11.12
CA LYS A 86 -18.16 -4.13 11.35
C LYS A 86 -17.80 -3.59 12.74
N ARG A 87 -18.03 -4.37 13.80
CA ARG A 87 -17.74 -3.98 15.19
C ARG A 87 -16.27 -3.61 15.39
N VAL A 88 -15.35 -4.45 14.88
CA VAL A 88 -13.91 -4.20 14.99
C VAL A 88 -13.52 -2.96 14.19
N SER A 89 -14.12 -2.72 13.02
CA SER A 89 -13.86 -1.52 12.21
C SER A 89 -14.27 -0.24 12.94
N ASP A 90 -15.43 -0.25 13.61
CA ASP A 90 -15.93 0.91 14.36
C ASP A 90 -15.05 1.20 15.59
N ASP A 91 -14.70 0.18 16.38
CA ASP A 91 -13.78 0.33 17.52
C ASP A 91 -12.37 0.77 17.05
N THR A 92 -11.88 0.24 15.93
CA THR A 92 -10.60 0.67 15.35
C THR A 92 -10.64 2.14 14.96
N ALA A 93 -11.72 2.60 14.32
CA ALA A 93 -11.88 3.99 13.96
C ALA A 93 -11.85 4.90 15.20
N PHE A 94 -12.55 4.53 16.26
CA PHE A 94 -12.53 5.27 17.53
C PHE A 94 -11.13 5.38 18.13
N ARG A 95 -10.42 4.24 18.23
CA ARG A 95 -9.06 4.17 18.79
C ARG A 95 -8.05 4.98 17.97
N VAL A 96 -8.10 4.87 16.65
CA VAL A 96 -7.19 5.58 15.74
C VAL A 96 -7.45 7.08 15.79
N LYS A 97 -8.71 7.53 15.83
CA LYS A 97 -9.04 8.96 16.02
C LYS A 97 -8.44 9.52 17.30
N ARG A 98 -8.50 8.77 18.40
CA ARG A 98 -7.87 9.16 19.68
C ARG A 98 -6.34 9.20 19.57
N LEU A 99 -5.73 8.25 18.85
CA LEU A 99 -4.29 8.25 18.59
C LEU A 99 -3.87 9.46 17.75
N ILE A 100 -4.61 9.78 16.68
CA ILE A 100 -4.35 10.97 15.84
C ILE A 100 -4.39 12.23 16.70
N LYS A 101 -5.44 12.44 17.51
CA LYS A 101 -5.51 13.58 18.45
C LYS A 101 -4.31 13.64 19.40
N LYS A 102 -3.79 12.49 19.82
CA LYS A 102 -2.59 12.43 20.67
C LYS A 102 -1.32 12.81 19.90
N LEU A 103 -1.20 12.38 18.64
CA LEU A 103 -0.07 12.75 17.77
C LEU A 103 -0.10 14.25 17.44
N GLU A 104 -1.31 14.80 17.22
CA GLU A 104 -1.53 16.21 16.94
C GLU A 104 -0.95 17.11 18.05
N ASN A 105 -1.16 16.69 19.29
CA ASN A 105 -0.79 17.41 20.51
C ASN A 105 0.48 16.86 21.20
N LEU A 106 1.41 16.28 20.43
CA LEU A 106 2.68 15.83 21.03
C LEU A 106 3.50 17.02 21.56
N PRO A 107 4.07 16.90 22.77
CA PRO A 107 4.98 17.91 23.27
C PRO A 107 6.27 17.94 22.43
N LEU A 108 6.98 19.08 22.47
CA LEU A 108 8.22 19.29 21.73
C LEU A 108 9.37 18.39 22.17
N GLN A 109 9.25 17.75 23.33
CA GLN A 109 10.23 16.81 23.89
C GLN A 109 9.50 15.69 24.60
N LEU A 110 10.06 14.49 24.52
CA LEU A 110 9.58 13.29 25.22
C LEU A 110 10.78 12.53 25.77
N SER A 111 10.61 11.94 26.95
CA SER A 111 11.55 10.96 27.50
C SER A 111 11.53 9.66 26.70
N ASP A 112 12.56 8.83 26.87
CA ASP A 112 12.66 7.54 26.17
C ASP A 112 11.51 6.60 26.54
N LYS A 113 11.06 6.66 27.79
CA LYS A 113 9.90 5.89 28.27
C LYS A 113 8.61 6.32 27.55
N GLU A 114 8.43 7.62 27.33
CA GLU A 114 7.26 8.14 26.62
C GLU A 114 7.31 7.84 25.12
N LEU A 115 8.49 7.95 24.49
CA LEU A 115 8.70 7.57 23.09
C LEU A 115 8.44 6.08 22.87
N ILE A 116 8.94 5.21 23.76
CA ILE A 116 8.65 3.77 23.71
C ILE A 116 7.13 3.51 23.80
N LYS A 117 6.45 4.20 24.72
CA LYS A 117 4.98 4.09 24.87
C LYS A 117 4.26 4.58 23.61
N LEU A 118 4.72 5.66 23.01
CA LEU A 118 4.14 6.22 21.77
C LEU A 118 4.30 5.26 20.60
N VAL A 119 5.50 4.72 20.37
CA VAL A 119 5.77 3.75 19.29
C VAL A 119 4.96 2.46 19.51
N GLY A 120 4.82 2.01 20.77
CA GLY A 120 3.95 0.89 21.11
C GLY A 120 2.48 1.14 20.76
N LEU A 121 1.95 2.32 21.11
CA LEU A 121 0.58 2.73 20.77
C LEU A 121 0.36 2.82 19.25
N LEU A 122 1.33 3.35 18.52
CA LEU A 122 1.32 3.38 17.05
C LEU A 122 1.27 1.97 16.49
N LYS A 123 2.20 1.09 16.88
CA LYS A 123 2.24 -0.30 16.40
C LYS A 123 0.93 -1.05 16.68
N GLU A 124 0.34 -0.85 17.86
CA GLU A 124 -0.94 -1.48 18.24
C GLU A 124 -2.10 -0.98 17.38
N ASN A 125 -2.36 0.33 17.39
CA ASN A 125 -3.58 0.90 16.82
C ASN A 125 -3.47 1.06 15.30
N TYR A 126 -2.29 1.40 14.79
CA TYR A 126 -2.06 1.45 13.35
C TYR A 126 -1.98 0.03 12.76
N GLY A 127 -1.39 -0.93 13.48
CA GLY A 127 -1.47 -2.35 13.10
C GLY A 127 -2.91 -2.87 13.07
N ARG A 128 -3.77 -2.40 13.99
CA ARG A 128 -5.21 -2.68 13.98
C ARG A 128 -5.93 -2.09 12.77
N LEU A 129 -5.63 -0.84 12.40
CA LEU A 129 -6.14 -0.21 11.19
C LEU A 129 -5.71 -0.96 9.93
N ALA A 130 -4.44 -1.33 9.83
CA ALA A 130 -3.94 -2.16 8.75
C ALA A 130 -4.67 -3.50 8.70
N ALA A 131 -4.92 -4.16 9.83
CA ALA A 131 -5.69 -5.41 9.87
C ALA A 131 -7.10 -5.25 9.28
N VAL A 132 -7.83 -4.19 9.66
CA VAL A 132 -9.17 -3.88 9.12
C VAL A 132 -9.11 -3.63 7.61
N LEU A 133 -8.15 -2.82 7.14
CA LEU A 133 -7.94 -2.61 5.71
C LEU A 133 -7.54 -3.92 5.00
N GLY A 134 -6.77 -4.78 5.63
CA GLY A 134 -6.37 -6.07 5.07
C GLY A 134 -7.56 -6.98 4.79
N ILE A 135 -8.58 -6.96 5.66
CA ILE A 135 -9.75 -7.85 5.59
C ILE A 135 -10.91 -7.29 4.78
N THR A 136 -11.18 -5.98 4.90
CA THR A 136 -12.31 -5.35 4.21
C THR A 136 -12.20 -5.45 2.69
N ARG A 137 -10.98 -5.41 2.13
CA ARG A 137 -10.75 -5.59 0.68
C ARG A 137 -11.17 -6.96 0.16
N PRO A 138 -10.62 -8.09 0.65
CA PRO A 138 -11.03 -9.40 0.17
C PRO A 138 -12.52 -9.68 0.48
N VAL A 139 -13.09 -9.17 1.57
CA VAL A 139 -14.55 -9.29 1.80
C VAL A 139 -15.38 -8.57 0.75
N GLY A 140 -14.99 -7.35 0.35
CA GLY A 140 -15.62 -6.66 -0.77
C GLY A 140 -15.59 -7.50 -2.05
N ILE A 141 -14.40 -7.98 -2.43
CA ILE A 141 -14.19 -8.84 -3.61
C ILE A 141 -15.04 -10.12 -3.53
N TYR A 142 -15.15 -10.72 -2.35
CA TYR A 142 -15.97 -11.91 -2.12
C TYR A 142 -17.46 -11.66 -2.46
N TYR A 143 -18.01 -10.52 -2.04
CA TYR A 143 -19.39 -10.16 -2.35
C TYR A 143 -19.58 -9.73 -3.81
N GLU A 144 -18.62 -9.03 -4.41
CA GLU A 144 -18.61 -8.69 -5.84
C GLU A 144 -18.70 -9.95 -6.72
N LYS A 145 -17.85 -10.95 -6.43
CA LYS A 145 -17.85 -12.24 -7.16
C LYS A 145 -19.18 -12.99 -7.08
N ARG A 146 -19.99 -12.72 -6.05
CA ARG A 146 -21.32 -13.31 -5.85
C ARG A 146 -22.46 -12.39 -6.28
N ARG A 147 -22.16 -11.28 -6.96
CA ARG A 147 -23.13 -10.27 -7.42
C ARG A 147 -23.98 -9.70 -6.28
N GLN A 148 -23.46 -9.71 -5.04
CA GLN A 148 -24.11 -9.09 -3.87
C GLN A 148 -23.70 -7.62 -3.75
N ASN A 149 -24.11 -6.82 -4.75
CA ASN A 149 -23.62 -5.45 -4.96
C ASN A 149 -23.80 -4.54 -3.74
N LYS A 150 -24.92 -4.65 -3.01
CA LYS A 150 -25.16 -3.86 -1.79
C LYS A 150 -24.12 -4.14 -0.71
N LYS A 151 -23.85 -5.41 -0.40
CA LYS A 151 -22.84 -5.77 0.61
C LYS A 151 -21.43 -5.39 0.16
N ALA A 152 -21.10 -5.61 -1.10
CA ALA A 152 -19.82 -5.15 -1.66
C ALA A 152 -19.64 -3.64 -1.48
N HIS A 153 -20.68 -2.87 -1.79
CA HIS A 153 -20.71 -1.42 -1.62
C HIS A 153 -20.55 -0.99 -0.14
N ASP A 154 -21.28 -1.63 0.79
CA ASP A 154 -21.17 -1.34 2.23
C ASP A 154 -19.73 -1.53 2.75
N PHE A 155 -19.07 -2.62 2.32
CA PHE A 155 -17.68 -2.89 2.67
C PHE A 155 -16.70 -1.91 1.99
N ALA A 156 -17.00 -1.47 0.77
CA ALA A 156 -16.22 -0.43 0.09
C ALA A 156 -16.30 0.92 0.83
N ILE A 157 -17.49 1.32 1.29
CA ILE A 157 -17.66 2.53 2.12
C ILE A 157 -16.90 2.38 3.44
N ALA A 158 -17.08 1.27 4.15
CA ALA A 158 -16.40 1.03 5.42
C ALA A 158 -14.88 1.09 5.24
N ARG A 159 -14.36 0.50 4.15
CA ARG A 159 -12.95 0.59 3.78
C ARG A 159 -12.51 2.02 3.49
N GLY A 160 -13.31 2.81 2.77
CA GLY A 160 -13.02 4.22 2.47
C GLY A 160 -12.80 5.04 3.73
N LYS A 161 -13.72 4.93 4.70
CA LYS A 161 -13.59 5.60 6.01
C LYS A 161 -12.30 5.25 6.76
N GLN A 162 -11.84 4.00 6.67
CA GLN A 162 -10.58 3.56 7.28
C GLN A 162 -9.36 4.09 6.49
N GLY A 163 -9.49 4.24 5.17
CA GLY A 163 -8.47 4.86 4.31
C GLY A 163 -8.25 6.35 4.58
N GLU A 164 -9.29 7.08 5.00
CA GLU A 164 -9.15 8.46 5.47
C GLU A 164 -8.31 8.53 6.75
N LEU A 165 -8.60 7.68 7.74
CA LEU A 165 -7.84 7.60 8.98
C LEU A 165 -6.38 7.22 8.74
N TYR A 166 -6.14 6.33 7.77
CA TYR A 166 -4.81 5.96 7.30
C TYR A 166 -4.04 7.19 6.79
N SER A 167 -4.69 8.03 5.98
CA SER A 167 -4.05 9.23 5.44
C SER A 167 -3.76 10.26 6.52
N LEU A 168 -4.63 10.38 7.53
CA LEU A 168 -4.44 11.29 8.66
C LEU A 168 -3.28 10.84 9.56
N ILE A 169 -3.19 9.55 9.90
CA ILE A 169 -2.09 9.06 10.75
C ILE A 169 -0.74 9.25 10.07
N GLU A 170 -0.63 8.99 8.75
CA GLU A 170 0.62 9.20 8.00
C GLU A 170 1.11 10.65 8.06
N LYS A 171 0.21 11.64 7.96
CA LYS A 171 0.56 13.06 8.09
C LYS A 171 1.16 13.38 9.46
N GLU A 172 0.64 12.74 10.51
CA GLU A 172 1.06 12.98 11.88
C GLU A 172 2.35 12.22 12.26
N LEU A 173 2.76 11.19 11.50
CA LEU A 173 3.97 10.42 11.80
C LEU A 173 5.26 11.25 11.70
N GLU A 174 5.28 12.32 10.90
CA GLU A 174 6.46 13.18 10.79
C GLU A 174 6.85 13.78 12.16
N LYS A 175 5.87 14.06 13.03
CA LYS A 175 6.12 14.58 14.39
C LYS A 175 6.95 13.60 15.23
N LEU A 176 6.67 12.30 15.14
CA LEU A 176 7.49 11.28 15.79
C LEU A 176 8.92 11.31 15.26
N PHE A 177 9.09 11.36 13.94
CA PHE A 177 10.43 11.34 13.34
C PHE A 177 11.23 12.61 13.62
N LEU A 178 10.58 13.77 13.76
CA LEU A 178 11.22 15.01 14.21
C LEU A 178 11.71 14.92 15.67
N LEU A 179 10.93 14.33 16.57
CA LEU A 179 11.36 14.08 17.96
C LEU A 179 12.58 13.15 18.01
N LEU A 180 12.54 12.05 17.25
CA LEU A 180 13.67 11.12 17.15
C LEU A 180 14.89 11.76 16.45
N ALA A 181 14.65 12.65 15.47
CA ALA A 181 15.70 13.37 14.77
C ALA A 181 16.50 14.27 15.71
N LYS A 182 15.80 15.05 16.55
CA LYS A 182 16.41 15.86 17.60
C LYS A 182 17.22 15.00 18.57
N LYS A 183 16.66 13.88 19.01
CA LYS A 183 17.33 12.99 19.97
C LYS A 183 18.60 12.34 19.43
N TRP A 184 18.58 11.82 18.20
CA TRP A 184 19.69 11.04 17.65
C TRP A 184 20.62 11.84 16.73
N ASN A 185 20.30 13.10 16.45
CA ASN A 185 20.99 13.95 15.47
C ASN A 185 21.08 13.27 14.09
N ILE A 186 19.93 12.81 13.60
CA ILE A 186 19.72 12.15 12.31
C ILE A 186 18.52 12.80 11.63
N LYS A 187 18.56 13.04 10.32
CA LYS A 187 17.43 13.62 9.59
C LYS A 187 16.17 12.74 9.70
N SER A 188 15.00 13.34 9.91
CA SER A 188 13.72 12.64 10.08
C SER A 188 13.40 11.72 8.90
N ASN A 189 13.65 12.19 7.68
CA ASN A 189 13.47 11.43 6.43
C ASN A 189 14.33 10.16 6.30
N LEU A 190 15.35 9.98 7.14
CA LEU A 190 16.10 8.71 7.24
C LEU A 190 15.54 7.80 8.33
N LEU A 191 15.00 8.38 9.40
CA LEU A 191 14.47 7.64 10.55
C LEU A 191 13.17 6.90 10.23
N CYS A 192 12.45 7.32 9.20
CA CYS A 192 11.30 6.59 8.67
C CYS A 192 11.68 5.23 8.03
N PHE A 193 12.98 4.96 7.84
CA PHE A 193 13.53 3.66 7.43
C PHE A 193 13.93 2.74 8.60
N LEU A 194 13.28 2.91 9.77
CA LEU A 194 13.36 2.01 10.91
C LEU A 194 12.06 1.22 11.08
N MET A 195 12.18 -0.02 11.55
CA MET A 195 11.04 -0.78 12.08
C MET A 195 10.66 -0.28 13.48
N ALA A 196 9.41 -0.47 13.86
CA ALA A 196 8.92 0.00 15.17
C ALA A 196 9.70 -0.63 16.34
N ASP A 197 10.03 -1.92 16.22
CA ASP A 197 10.79 -2.64 17.26
C ASP A 197 12.27 -2.20 17.32
N GLU A 198 12.85 -1.73 16.21
CA GLU A 198 14.21 -1.16 16.20
C GLU A 198 14.25 0.16 16.97
N ILE A 199 13.25 1.03 16.77
CA ILE A 199 13.13 2.28 17.52
C ILE A 199 13.04 2.00 19.02
N ILE A 200 12.14 1.07 19.42
CA ILE A 200 12.00 0.68 20.84
C ILE A 200 13.30 0.11 21.39
N SER A 201 14.00 -0.74 20.62
CA SER A 201 15.27 -1.35 21.04
C SER A 201 16.36 -0.30 21.27
N HIS A 202 16.51 0.66 20.36
CA HIS A 202 17.48 1.74 20.48
C HIS A 202 17.20 2.62 21.69
N LEU A 203 15.94 3.01 21.91
CA LEU A 203 15.53 3.81 23.07
C LEU A 203 15.80 3.06 24.39
N LYS A 204 15.45 1.77 24.48
CA LYS A 204 15.72 0.97 25.70
C LYS A 204 17.20 0.82 26.02
N LYS A 205 18.04 0.71 24.98
CA LYS A 205 19.48 0.51 25.12
C LYS A 205 20.27 1.81 25.25
N GLY A 206 19.62 2.98 25.12
CA GLY A 206 20.33 4.27 25.04
C GLY A 206 21.25 4.38 23.81
N THR A 207 20.94 3.65 22.73
CA THR A 207 21.74 3.65 21.50
C THR A 207 21.03 4.43 20.38
N LYS A 208 21.72 4.64 19.26
CA LYS A 208 21.15 5.27 18.06
C LYS A 208 21.35 4.38 16.83
N PRO A 209 20.47 4.49 15.82
CA PRO A 209 20.59 3.70 14.61
C PRO A 209 21.75 4.17 13.73
N ALA A 210 22.34 3.24 12.97
CA ALA A 210 23.43 3.53 12.07
C ALA A 210 22.92 4.24 10.80
N LYS A 211 23.34 5.50 10.56
CA LYS A 211 22.99 6.28 9.35
C LYS A 211 23.28 5.53 8.05
N LYS A 212 24.36 4.75 8.00
CA LYS A 212 24.74 3.95 6.82
C LYS A 212 23.67 2.92 6.46
N GLU A 213 23.08 2.26 7.46
CA GLU A 213 22.03 1.26 7.23
C GLU A 213 20.71 1.91 6.79
N LEU A 214 20.34 3.04 7.39
CA LEU A 214 19.15 3.81 6.97
C LEU A 214 19.25 4.24 5.50
N LYS A 215 20.41 4.73 5.05
CA LYS A 215 20.64 5.07 3.64
C LYS A 215 20.58 3.85 2.71
N ARG A 216 21.08 2.69 3.16
CA ARG A 216 20.97 1.45 2.39
C ARG A 216 19.50 1.07 2.17
N ARG A 217 18.69 1.15 3.22
CA ARG A 217 17.24 0.87 3.16
C ARG A 217 16.50 1.90 2.32
N GLN A 218 16.78 3.20 2.50
CA GLN A 218 16.20 4.26 1.66
C GLN A 218 16.41 4.01 0.17
N ASN A 219 17.57 3.47 -0.22
CA ASN A 219 17.84 3.14 -1.61
C ASN A 219 17.12 1.86 -2.06
N PHE A 220 17.25 0.77 -1.29
CA PHE A 220 16.62 -0.51 -1.64
C PHE A 220 16.52 -1.47 -0.45
N TYR A 221 15.33 -1.98 -0.16
CA TYR A 221 15.12 -3.07 0.80
C TYR A 221 14.07 -4.08 0.35
N VAL A 222 14.12 -5.28 0.94
CA VAL A 222 13.04 -6.25 0.91
C VAL A 222 12.62 -6.53 2.35
N LEU A 223 11.34 -6.32 2.65
CA LEU A 223 10.70 -6.76 3.89
C LEU A 223 9.90 -8.03 3.59
N PHE A 224 10.15 -9.09 4.33
CA PHE A 224 9.38 -10.32 4.26
C PHE A 224 8.81 -10.65 5.64
N SER A 225 7.49 -10.63 5.75
CA SER A 225 6.77 -10.95 6.97
C SER A 225 5.98 -12.23 6.78
N PHE A 226 6.01 -13.08 7.80
CA PHE A 226 5.24 -14.32 7.89
C PHE A 226 4.88 -14.61 9.34
N THR A 227 4.11 -15.67 9.59
CA THR A 227 3.64 -16.04 10.94
C THR A 227 4.76 -16.16 11.98
N GLY A 228 5.95 -16.59 11.56
CA GLY A 228 7.13 -16.75 12.42
C GLY A 228 7.97 -15.49 12.63
N GLY A 229 7.67 -14.36 11.96
CA GLY A 229 8.40 -13.12 12.14
C GLY A 229 8.50 -12.25 10.89
N THR A 230 9.12 -11.09 11.06
CA THR A 230 9.41 -10.12 9.99
C THR A 230 10.93 -10.02 9.81
N PHE A 231 11.38 -10.03 8.56
CA PHE A 231 12.77 -9.94 8.17
C PHE A 231 12.95 -8.81 7.18
N ILE A 232 14.00 -8.00 7.37
CA ILE A 232 14.41 -6.98 6.43
C ILE A 232 15.82 -7.25 5.91
N ILE A 233 16.01 -7.01 4.62
CA ILE A 233 17.31 -7.08 3.98
C ILE A 233 17.46 -5.89 3.03
N ALA A 234 18.66 -5.27 2.99
CA ALA A 234 18.93 -4.10 2.15
C ALA A 234 20.17 -4.29 1.27
N GLY A 235 20.21 -3.56 0.15
CA GLY A 235 21.35 -3.56 -0.77
C GLY A 235 21.38 -4.74 -1.75
N ARG A 236 22.56 -5.30 -2.03
CA ARG A 236 22.77 -6.27 -3.14
C ARG A 236 21.92 -7.54 -2.99
N GLU A 237 21.87 -8.11 -1.80
CA GLU A 237 21.10 -9.34 -1.55
C GLU A 237 19.59 -9.12 -1.68
N ALA A 238 19.10 -7.96 -1.22
CA ALA A 238 17.71 -7.54 -1.42
C ALA A 238 17.34 -7.48 -2.90
N ARG A 239 18.22 -6.92 -3.75
CA ARG A 239 18.01 -6.86 -5.21
C ARG A 239 17.96 -8.24 -5.86
N LYS A 240 18.78 -9.20 -5.40
CA LYS A 240 18.73 -10.57 -5.91
C LYS A 240 17.37 -11.22 -5.65
N ILE A 241 16.86 -11.08 -4.41
CA ILE A 241 15.53 -11.58 -4.03
C ILE A 241 14.44 -10.89 -4.86
N ALA A 242 14.49 -9.56 -4.96
CA ALA A 242 13.51 -8.78 -5.70
C ALA A 242 13.42 -9.20 -7.18
N ARG A 243 14.56 -9.42 -7.85
CA ARG A 243 14.58 -9.91 -9.23
C ARG A 243 13.87 -11.25 -9.38
N ALA A 244 14.12 -12.21 -8.48
CA ALA A 244 13.49 -13.53 -8.54
C ALA A 244 11.96 -13.44 -8.39
N VAL A 245 11.46 -12.49 -7.59
CA VAL A 245 10.04 -12.23 -7.39
C VAL A 245 9.42 -11.54 -8.59
N ARG A 246 9.99 -10.42 -9.03
CA ARG A 246 9.48 -9.63 -10.18
C ARG A 246 9.40 -10.47 -11.45
N ILE A 247 10.38 -11.36 -11.70
CA ILE A 247 10.37 -12.26 -12.88
C ILE A 247 9.16 -13.21 -12.85
N LYS A 248 8.79 -13.76 -11.69
CA LYS A 248 7.61 -14.62 -11.58
C LYS A 248 6.31 -13.85 -11.84
N ASP A 249 6.21 -12.63 -11.32
CA ASP A 249 5.05 -11.74 -11.50
C ASP A 249 4.88 -11.35 -12.99
N ILE A 250 5.96 -10.98 -13.70
CA ILE A 250 5.90 -10.61 -15.13
C ILE A 250 5.48 -11.78 -16.04
N LYS A 251 5.85 -13.03 -15.70
CA LYS A 251 5.42 -14.21 -16.46
C LYS A 251 3.90 -14.44 -16.42
N HIS A 252 3.19 -13.93 -15.40
CA HIS A 252 1.73 -13.94 -15.38
C HIS A 252 1.10 -12.90 -16.33
N ASP A 253 1.76 -11.77 -16.57
CA ASP A 253 1.14 -10.59 -17.20
C ASP A 253 1.52 -10.37 -18.68
N SER A 254 2.63 -10.93 -19.17
CA SER A 254 3.20 -10.66 -20.51
C SER A 254 2.37 -11.08 -21.75
N LYS A 255 1.25 -11.78 -21.57
CA LYS A 255 0.30 -12.14 -22.66
C LYS A 255 -1.07 -11.47 -22.52
N ALA A 256 -1.28 -10.64 -21.50
CA ALA A 256 -2.60 -10.11 -21.19
C ALA A 256 -2.85 -8.75 -21.88
N ASP A 257 -4.02 -8.64 -22.53
CA ASP A 257 -4.56 -7.33 -22.91
C ASP A 257 -4.63 -6.41 -21.68
N ILE A 258 -4.20 -5.16 -21.81
CA ILE A 258 -4.37 -4.17 -20.73
C ILE A 258 -5.86 -3.81 -20.67
N LYS A 259 -6.58 -4.43 -19.73
CA LYS A 259 -8.00 -4.18 -19.49
C LYS A 259 -8.26 -3.79 -18.05
N GLY A 260 -9.25 -2.94 -17.83
CA GLY A 260 -9.69 -2.51 -16.51
C GLY A 260 -11.16 -2.09 -16.51
N ASN A 261 -11.59 -1.54 -15.37
CA ASN A 261 -12.94 -1.03 -15.21
C ASN A 261 -13.04 0.38 -15.80
N SER A 262 -13.94 0.55 -16.75
CA SER A 262 -14.32 1.86 -17.27
C SER A 262 -14.97 2.71 -16.17
N ILE A 263 -14.49 3.93 -16.00
CA ILE A 263 -15.13 4.94 -15.15
C ILE A 263 -15.86 5.98 -15.98
N LEU A 264 -15.11 6.79 -16.72
CA LEU A 264 -15.65 7.76 -17.66
C LEU A 264 -15.36 7.23 -19.06
N LYS A 265 -16.45 6.99 -19.81
CA LYS A 265 -16.40 6.47 -21.16
C LYS A 265 -15.80 7.50 -22.12
N GLY A 266 -15.25 7.01 -23.22
CA GLY A 266 -14.67 7.84 -24.28
C GLY A 266 -13.43 7.21 -24.90
N TYR A 267 -12.88 7.91 -25.88
CA TYR A 267 -11.67 7.52 -26.58
C TYR A 267 -10.61 8.59 -26.39
N ALA A 268 -9.37 8.16 -26.18
CA ALA A 268 -8.23 9.06 -26.14
C ALA A 268 -7.02 8.41 -26.79
N LYS A 269 -6.13 9.24 -27.31
CA LYS A 269 -4.81 8.84 -27.77
C LYS A 269 -3.80 9.83 -27.22
N GLY A 270 -2.67 9.32 -26.74
CA GLY A 270 -1.64 10.18 -26.20
C GLY A 270 -0.40 9.41 -25.78
N LYS A 271 0.59 10.18 -25.35
CA LYS A 271 1.87 9.65 -24.89
C LYS A 271 1.76 9.26 -23.42
N VAL A 272 2.19 8.04 -23.10
CA VAL A 272 2.19 7.50 -21.75
C VAL A 272 3.14 8.29 -20.86
N ARG A 273 2.63 8.71 -19.69
CA ARG A 273 3.43 9.20 -18.57
C ARG A 273 3.15 8.37 -17.34
N ILE A 274 4.15 7.60 -16.93
CA ILE A 274 4.12 6.77 -15.74
C ILE A 274 4.47 7.64 -14.53
N VAL A 275 3.52 7.75 -13.62
CA VAL A 275 3.61 8.55 -12.40
C VAL A 275 3.59 7.60 -11.20
N MET A 276 4.76 7.32 -10.65
CA MET A 276 4.91 6.43 -9.49
C MET A 276 4.91 7.21 -8.17
N SER A 277 5.29 8.48 -8.22
CA SER A 277 5.42 9.39 -7.07
C SER A 277 5.18 10.84 -7.46
N GLU A 278 5.09 11.73 -6.47
CA GLU A 278 4.96 13.18 -6.71
C GLU A 278 6.14 13.77 -7.52
N ASN A 279 7.32 13.15 -7.42
CA ASN A 279 8.50 13.58 -8.19
C ASN A 279 8.34 13.36 -9.70
N ASP A 280 7.40 12.52 -10.12
CA ASP A 280 7.12 12.24 -11.53
C ASP A 280 6.11 13.23 -12.14
N LEU A 281 5.44 14.05 -11.32
CA LEU A 281 4.35 14.93 -11.78
C LEU A 281 4.80 15.96 -12.82
N ASN A 282 6.03 16.44 -12.72
CA ASN A 282 6.62 17.38 -13.68
C ASN A 282 6.86 16.78 -15.07
N LYS A 283 6.72 15.46 -15.24
CA LYS A 283 6.81 14.79 -16.55
C LYS A 283 5.55 14.95 -17.38
N ILE A 284 4.41 15.23 -16.74
CA ILE A 284 3.10 15.29 -17.38
C ILE A 284 3.06 16.52 -18.30
N LYS A 285 2.70 16.31 -19.56
CA LYS A 285 2.47 17.36 -20.54
C LYS A 285 1.03 17.32 -21.05
N ASN A 286 0.63 18.39 -21.74
CA ASN A 286 -0.68 18.48 -22.36
C ASN A 286 -0.94 17.29 -23.30
N LYS A 287 -2.15 16.73 -23.22
CA LYS A 287 -2.64 15.58 -23.97
C LYS A 287 -1.88 14.26 -23.72
N ASP A 288 -1.11 14.17 -22.64
CA ASP A 288 -0.53 12.90 -22.21
C ASP A 288 -1.61 11.97 -21.62
N VAL A 289 -1.37 10.66 -21.72
CA VAL A 289 -2.13 9.63 -21.00
C VAL A 289 -1.38 9.34 -19.70
N VAL A 290 -1.98 9.70 -18.58
CA VAL A 290 -1.38 9.47 -17.26
C VAL A 290 -1.63 8.05 -16.82
N VAL A 291 -0.55 7.32 -16.54
CA VAL A 291 -0.57 5.94 -16.05
C VAL A 291 0.04 5.92 -14.65
N ALA A 292 -0.67 5.41 -13.65
CA ALA A 292 -0.18 5.39 -12.27
C ALA A 292 -0.68 4.15 -11.51
N PRO A 293 -0.01 3.72 -10.42
CA PRO A 293 -0.59 2.69 -9.56
C PRO A 293 -1.94 3.14 -8.99
N MET A 294 -1.99 4.38 -8.50
CA MET A 294 -3.19 5.08 -8.04
C MET A 294 -2.91 6.59 -8.06
N THR A 295 -3.91 7.41 -8.41
CA THR A 295 -3.80 8.87 -8.32
C THR A 295 -3.97 9.36 -6.88
N GLN A 296 -3.38 10.51 -6.55
CA GLN A 296 -3.52 11.18 -5.25
C GLN A 296 -4.07 12.60 -5.42
N VAL A 297 -4.60 13.19 -4.35
CA VAL A 297 -5.15 14.57 -4.36
C VAL A 297 -4.09 15.58 -4.81
N SER A 298 -2.83 15.40 -4.42
CA SER A 298 -1.70 16.24 -4.83
C SER A 298 -1.44 16.22 -6.33
N PHE A 299 -1.97 15.24 -7.08
CA PHE A 299 -1.78 15.15 -8.53
C PHE A 299 -2.71 16.12 -9.27
N ALA A 300 -3.85 16.50 -8.68
CA ALA A 300 -4.90 17.27 -9.34
C ALA A 300 -4.42 18.54 -10.09
N PRO A 301 -3.47 19.35 -9.57
CA PRO A 301 -2.94 20.50 -10.31
C PRO A 301 -2.27 20.13 -11.64
N PHE A 302 -1.67 18.95 -11.73
CA PHE A 302 -0.89 18.47 -12.88
C PHE A 302 -1.72 17.64 -13.85
N LEU A 303 -2.88 17.14 -13.44
CA LEU A 303 -3.80 16.37 -14.29
C LEU A 303 -4.63 17.28 -15.21
N LYS A 304 -4.43 18.60 -15.16
CA LYS A 304 -5.08 19.53 -16.08
C LYS A 304 -4.61 19.27 -17.52
N ASN A 305 -5.53 19.26 -18.47
CA ASN A 305 -5.28 19.11 -19.90
C ASN A 305 -4.66 17.76 -20.34
N ILE A 306 -4.76 16.71 -19.54
CA ILE A 306 -4.40 15.35 -19.96
C ILE A 306 -5.46 14.76 -20.91
N SER A 307 -5.13 13.69 -21.64
CA SER A 307 -6.08 13.05 -22.56
C SER A 307 -6.83 11.86 -21.94
N ALA A 308 -6.23 11.16 -20.96
CA ALA A 308 -6.88 10.07 -20.23
C ALA A 308 -6.12 9.71 -18.95
N ILE A 309 -6.81 8.98 -18.06
CA ILE A 309 -6.22 8.41 -16.84
C ILE A 309 -6.33 6.88 -16.90
N ILE A 310 -5.21 6.20 -16.67
CA ILE A 310 -5.16 4.75 -16.48
C ILE A 310 -4.54 4.47 -15.11
N THR A 311 -5.19 3.64 -14.30
CA THR A 311 -4.59 3.18 -13.04
C THR A 311 -4.58 1.66 -12.89
N ASP A 312 -3.55 1.15 -12.23
CA ASP A 312 -3.48 -0.28 -11.88
C ASP A 312 -4.49 -0.64 -10.79
N GLU A 313 -4.76 0.29 -9.89
CA GLU A 313 -5.70 0.14 -8.79
C GLU A 313 -6.79 1.21 -8.82
N GLY A 314 -7.94 0.86 -8.28
CA GLY A 314 -9.07 1.78 -8.16
C GLY A 314 -10.40 1.09 -8.43
N GLY A 315 -11.46 1.82 -8.13
CA GLY A 315 -12.84 1.41 -8.37
C GLY A 315 -13.70 2.62 -8.66
N LEU A 316 -15.02 2.43 -8.71
CA LEU A 316 -16.00 3.45 -9.14
C LEU A 316 -15.94 4.79 -8.38
N THR A 317 -15.42 4.77 -7.15
CA THR A 317 -15.37 5.90 -6.20
C THR A 317 -13.95 6.32 -5.81
N CYS A 318 -12.91 5.78 -6.47
CA CYS A 318 -11.53 6.18 -6.16
C CYS A 318 -11.21 7.60 -6.65
N HIS A 319 -10.09 8.17 -6.21
CA HIS A 319 -9.67 9.51 -6.60
C HIS A 319 -9.61 9.67 -8.14
N ALA A 320 -9.02 8.70 -8.85
CA ALA A 320 -8.95 8.70 -10.31
C ALA A 320 -10.35 8.78 -10.94
N ALA A 321 -11.31 8.10 -10.33
CA ALA A 321 -12.68 8.09 -10.81
C ALA A 321 -13.40 9.43 -10.60
N ILE A 322 -13.15 10.09 -9.47
CA ILE A 322 -13.72 11.41 -9.18
C ILE A 322 -13.11 12.46 -10.10
N ILE A 323 -11.78 12.60 -10.10
CA ILE A 323 -11.08 13.62 -10.87
C ILE A 323 -11.28 13.47 -12.38
N SER A 324 -11.39 12.24 -12.89
CA SER A 324 -11.66 12.03 -14.33
C SER A 324 -13.00 12.61 -14.77
N ARG A 325 -14.03 12.53 -13.92
CA ARG A 325 -15.36 13.09 -14.20
C ARG A 325 -15.33 14.61 -14.16
N GLU A 326 -14.60 15.19 -13.21
CA GLU A 326 -14.41 16.64 -13.10
C GLU A 326 -13.67 17.21 -14.33
N LEU A 327 -12.67 16.48 -14.82
CA LEU A 327 -11.87 16.89 -15.97
C LEU A 327 -12.50 16.50 -17.32
N GLY A 328 -13.53 15.66 -17.33
CA GLY A 328 -14.16 15.17 -18.56
C GLY A 328 -13.28 14.25 -19.41
N VAL A 329 -12.31 13.54 -18.80
CA VAL A 329 -11.34 12.69 -19.54
C VAL A 329 -11.63 11.19 -19.38
N PRO A 330 -11.46 10.38 -20.44
CA PRO A 330 -11.59 8.92 -20.36
C PRO A 330 -10.75 8.31 -19.23
N CYS A 331 -11.33 7.36 -18.50
CA CYS A 331 -10.68 6.79 -17.33
C CYS A 331 -10.92 5.29 -17.20
N ILE A 332 -9.82 4.54 -17.08
CA ILE A 332 -9.81 3.10 -16.84
C ILE A 332 -9.03 2.85 -15.55
N VAL A 333 -9.65 2.17 -14.59
CA VAL A 333 -9.01 1.85 -13.30
C VAL A 333 -8.96 0.35 -13.07
N GLY A 334 -8.06 -0.09 -12.20
CA GLY A 334 -8.00 -1.51 -11.84
C GLY A 334 -7.39 -2.39 -12.93
N THR A 335 -6.52 -1.83 -13.77
CA THR A 335 -5.85 -2.60 -14.85
C THR A 335 -4.83 -3.61 -14.32
N LYS A 336 -4.34 -3.44 -13.09
CA LYS A 336 -3.36 -4.26 -12.36
C LYS A 336 -1.95 -4.33 -12.98
N ILE A 337 -1.82 -4.06 -14.28
CA ILE A 337 -0.61 -4.34 -15.07
C ILE A 337 -0.14 -3.16 -15.91
N ALA A 338 -0.90 -2.07 -16.02
CA ALA A 338 -0.60 -0.98 -16.94
C ALA A 338 0.75 -0.32 -16.64
N THR A 339 1.09 -0.06 -15.37
CA THR A 339 2.41 0.52 -15.03
C THR A 339 3.58 -0.43 -15.26
N LYS A 340 3.31 -1.74 -15.37
CA LYS A 340 4.33 -2.77 -15.63
C LYS A 340 4.58 -2.99 -17.11
N VAL A 341 3.51 -2.91 -17.92
CA VAL A 341 3.53 -3.25 -19.35
C VAL A 341 3.81 -2.03 -20.21
N LEU A 342 3.21 -0.88 -19.88
CA LEU A 342 3.44 0.36 -20.61
C LEU A 342 4.79 0.96 -20.22
N LYS A 343 5.38 1.70 -21.15
CA LYS A 343 6.64 2.42 -20.93
C LYS A 343 6.43 3.92 -21.09
N ASP A 344 7.21 4.68 -20.32
CA ASP A 344 7.25 6.14 -20.43
C ASP A 344 7.52 6.54 -21.89
N GLY A 345 6.67 7.41 -22.40
CA GLY A 345 6.78 7.97 -23.74
C GLY A 345 6.19 7.13 -24.87
N GLN A 346 5.64 5.96 -24.59
CA GLN A 346 4.94 5.12 -25.55
C GLN A 346 3.61 5.74 -25.97
N ILE A 347 3.19 5.57 -27.22
CA ILE A 347 1.88 6.06 -27.68
C ILE A 347 0.84 4.95 -27.44
N VAL A 348 -0.30 5.31 -26.87
CA VAL A 348 -1.40 4.39 -26.62
C VAL A 348 -2.72 4.96 -27.08
N GLU A 349 -3.62 4.05 -27.44
CA GLU A 349 -5.05 4.28 -27.62
C GLU A 349 -5.78 3.76 -26.39
N VAL A 350 -6.64 4.60 -25.82
CA VAL A 350 -7.48 4.29 -24.66
C VAL A 350 -8.92 4.22 -25.15
N ASP A 351 -9.50 3.03 -25.15
CA ASP A 351 -10.92 2.81 -25.37
C ASP A 351 -11.57 2.54 -24.01
N ALA A 352 -11.99 3.61 -23.33
CA ALA A 352 -12.66 3.48 -22.05
C ALA A 352 -14.07 2.87 -22.22
N ASN A 353 -14.69 2.88 -23.40
CA ASN A 353 -15.98 2.20 -23.60
C ASN A 353 -15.85 0.68 -23.42
N LYS A 354 -14.71 0.12 -23.85
CA LYS A 354 -14.37 -1.31 -23.69
C LYS A 354 -13.48 -1.59 -22.49
N GLY A 355 -13.05 -0.54 -21.77
CA GLY A 355 -12.10 -0.65 -20.68
C GLY A 355 -10.76 -1.22 -21.12
N ALA A 356 -10.31 -0.91 -22.34
CA ALA A 356 -9.11 -1.49 -22.95
C ALA A 356 -8.09 -0.42 -23.35
N VAL A 357 -6.80 -0.78 -23.26
CA VAL A 357 -5.68 0.07 -23.68
C VAL A 357 -4.86 -0.70 -24.71
N LYS A 358 -4.55 -0.04 -25.84
CA LYS A 358 -3.76 -0.61 -26.93
C LYS A 358 -2.50 0.22 -27.15
N ILE A 359 -1.39 -0.48 -27.34
CA ILE A 359 -0.10 0.10 -27.73
C ILE A 359 -0.13 0.34 -29.25
N ILE A 360 0.36 1.50 -29.70
CA ILE A 360 0.43 1.89 -31.11
C ILE A 360 1.87 2.03 -31.55
#